data_AF-A0A2V7YDT1-F1
#
_entry.id   AF-A0A2V7YDT1-F1
#
_cell.length_a   1.000
_cell.length_b   1.000
_cell.length_c   1.000
_cell.angle_alpha   90.00
_cell.angle_beta   90.00
_cell.angle_gamma   90.00
#
_symmetry.space_group_name_H-M   'P 1'
#
loop_
_entity.id
_entity.type
_entity.pdbx_description
1 polymer ?
#
loop_
_entity_poly.entity_id
_entity_poly.type
_entity_poly.pdbx_seq_one_letter_code
_entity_poly.pdbx_strand_id
1 'polypeptide(L)'
;KVFLGSVGVAAVLSLLLAGTITHPIRRLRDEASDLLDRRGRLRGRFGGSRRADEIGDLARALEELTHRLAAHQHALESFASDVSHELKNPLASVRSAAELLADVE
;
A
#
# COMPACT_ATOMS: atom_id res chain seq x y z
N LYS A 1 -42.62 -22.72 21.37
CA LYS A 1 -42.64 -21.24 21.49
C LYS A 1 -41.26 -20.69 21.85
N VAL A 2 -40.65 -21.12 22.96
CA VAL A 2 -39.29 -20.71 23.37
C VAL A 2 -38.22 -21.01 22.30
N PHE A 3 -38.24 -22.22 21.72
CA PHE A 3 -37.30 -22.61 20.65
C PHE A 3 -37.40 -21.74 19.39
N LEU A 4 -38.61 -21.42 18.92
CA LEU A 4 -38.81 -20.52 17.77
C LEU A 4 -38.31 -19.10 18.10
N GLY A 5 -38.53 -18.65 19.33
CA GLY A 5 -38.03 -17.37 19.81
C GLY A 5 -36.50 -17.30 19.82
N SER A 6 -35.83 -18.34 20.32
CA SER A 6 -34.36 -18.38 20.36
C SER A 6 -33.73 -18.43 18.97
N VAL A 7 -34.33 -19.16 18.02
CA VAL A 7 -33.88 -19.18 16.62
C VAL A 7 -34.04 -17.79 15.98
N GLY A 8 -35.15 -17.11 16.23
CA GLY A 8 -35.37 -15.75 15.74
C GLY A 8 -34.33 -14.76 16.28
N VAL A 9 -34.05 -14.81 17.58
CA VAL A 9 -33.03 -13.95 18.21
C VAL A 9 -31.64 -14.23 17.65
N ALA A 10 -31.27 -15.52 17.50
CA ALA A 10 -29.99 -15.90 16.91
C ALA A 10 -29.85 -15.35 15.48
N ALA A 11 -30.89 -15.49 14.64
CA ALA A 11 -30.88 -14.99 13.27
C ALA A 11 -30.70 -13.46 13.21
N VAL A 12 -31.40 -12.71 14.07
CA VAL A 12 -31.26 -11.25 14.15
C VAL A 12 -29.85 -10.86 14.60
N LEU A 13 -29.30 -11.50 15.63
CA LEU A 13 -27.94 -11.24 16.09
C LEU A 13 -26.90 -11.54 15.02
N SER A 14 -27.05 -12.65 14.27
CA SER A 14 -26.16 -12.97 13.15
C SER A 14 -26.20 -11.91 12.06
N LEU A 15 -27.40 -11.42 11.70
CA LEU A 15 -27.55 -10.35 10.71
C LEU A 15 -26.94 -9.02 11.18
N LEU A 16 -27.14 -8.67 12.45
CA LEU A 16 -26.53 -7.49 13.05
C LEU A 16 -25.00 -7.57 13.01
N LEU A 17 -24.43 -8.72 13.40
CA LEU A 17 -22.98 -8.92 13.42
C LEU A 17 -22.38 -8.87 12.01
N ALA A 18 -23.07 -9.45 11.02
CA ALA A 18 -22.67 -9.34 9.62
C ALA A 18 -22.68 -7.87 9.14
N GLY A 19 -23.67 -7.08 9.55
CA GLY A 19 -23.72 -5.65 9.22
C GLY A 19 -22.67 -4.81 9.92
N THR A 20 -22.42 -5.03 11.21
CA THR A 20 -21.53 -4.18 12.03
C THR A 20 -20.05 -4.52 11.86
N ILE A 21 -19.72 -5.77 11.55
CA ILE A 21 -18.33 -6.25 11.42
C ILE A 21 -17.95 -6.49 9.96
N THR A 22 -18.72 -7.32 9.24
CA THR A 22 -18.32 -7.75 7.89
C THR A 22 -18.32 -6.60 6.89
N HIS A 23 -19.31 -5.70 6.97
CA HIS A 23 -19.39 -4.56 6.06
C HIS A 23 -18.18 -3.62 6.13
N PRO A 24 -17.79 -3.09 7.31
CA PRO A 24 -16.62 -2.21 7.40
C PRO A 24 -15.30 -2.92 7.07
N ILE A 25 -15.13 -4.21 7.43
CA ILE A 25 -13.94 -4.97 7.04
C ILE A 25 -13.84 -5.09 5.51
N ARG A 26 -14.95 -5.38 4.82
CA ARG A 26 -14.98 -5.42 3.35
C ARG A 26 -14.61 -4.06 2.75
N ARG A 27 -15.13 -2.97 3.32
CA ARG A 27 -14.76 -1.62 2.89
C ARG A 27 -13.27 -1.34 3.05
N LEU A 28 -12.67 -1.71 4.19
CA LEU A 28 -11.21 -1.55 4.41
C LEU A 28 -10.39 -2.38 3.43
N ARG A 29 -10.83 -3.61 3.14
CA ARG A 29 -10.20 -4.47 2.12
C ARG A 29 -10.27 -3.83 0.74
N ASP A 30 -11.45 -3.35 0.33
CA ASP A 30 -11.66 -2.77 -1.00
C ASP A 30 -10.82 -1.50 -1.17
N GLU A 31 -10.76 -0.67 -0.14
CA GLU A 31 -9.88 0.49 -0.08
C GLU A 31 -8.40 0.09 -0.18
N ALA A 32 -7.96 -0.93 0.56
CA ALA A 32 -6.60 -1.46 0.45
C ALA A 32 -6.26 -1.99 -0.94
N SER A 33 -7.20 -2.68 -1.61
CA SER A 33 -6.98 -3.20 -2.97
C SER A 33 -6.96 -2.10 -4.02
N ASP A 34 -7.77 -1.06 -3.86
CA ASP A 34 -7.85 0.05 -4.82
C ASP A 34 -6.67 1.02 -4.70
N LEU A 35 -5.99 1.02 -3.55
CA LEU A 35 -4.81 1.85 -3.33
C LEU A 35 -3.60 1.44 -4.17
N LEU A 36 -3.51 0.18 -4.61
CA LEU A 36 -2.39 -0.32 -5.39
C LEU A 36 -2.74 -0.39 -6.88
N ASP A 37 -1.93 0.23 -7.72
CA ASP A 37 -1.97 -0.01 -9.17
C ASP A 37 -1.57 -1.48 -9.48
N ARG A 38 -1.85 -1.95 -10.69
CA ARG A 38 -1.41 -3.27 -11.20
C ARG A 38 0.10 -3.49 -11.11
N ARG A 39 0.87 -2.42 -10.95
CA ARG A 39 2.33 -2.41 -10.80
C ARG A 39 2.80 -2.29 -9.33
N GLY A 40 1.88 -2.37 -8.36
CA GLY A 40 2.19 -2.27 -6.93
C GLY A 40 2.53 -0.86 -6.44
N ARG A 41 2.24 0.18 -7.24
CA ARG A 41 2.45 1.58 -6.84
C ARG A 41 1.21 2.12 -6.14
N LEU A 42 1.43 2.88 -5.07
CA LEU A 42 0.34 3.53 -4.34
C LEU A 42 -0.24 4.69 -5.18
N ARG A 43 -1.55 4.65 -5.44
CA ARG A 43 -2.27 5.66 -6.23
C ARG A 43 -3.04 6.69 -5.41
N GLY A 44 -2.98 6.60 -4.09
CA GLY A 44 -3.70 7.47 -3.18
C GLY A 44 -3.29 7.26 -1.74
N ARG A 45 -4.14 7.72 -0.82
CA ARG A 45 -3.96 7.54 0.62
C ARG A 45 -5.15 6.77 1.18
N PHE A 46 -4.88 5.94 2.19
CA PHE A 46 -5.93 5.29 2.95
C PHE A 46 -6.83 6.35 3.60
N GLY A 47 -8.14 6.19 3.49
CA GLY A 47 -9.13 7.04 4.13
C GLY A 47 -9.15 6.71 5.62
N GLY A 48 -8.59 7.61 6.42
CA GLY A 48 -8.55 7.47 7.87
C GLY A 48 -9.93 7.17 8.48
N SER A 49 -9.94 6.46 9.60
CA SER A 49 -11.18 6.11 10.31
C SER A 49 -11.41 7.03 11.51
N ARG A 50 -12.65 7.50 11.66
CA ARG A 50 -13.12 8.20 12.87
C ARG A 50 -13.72 7.26 13.90
N ARG A 51 -13.76 5.95 13.64
CA ARG A 51 -14.26 4.98 14.62
C ARG A 51 -13.25 4.84 15.75
N ALA A 52 -13.77 4.75 16.97
CA ALA A 52 -13.01 4.54 18.19
C ALA A 52 -13.10 3.09 18.69
N ASP A 53 -13.50 2.16 17.81
CA ASP A 53 -13.53 0.73 18.05
C ASP A 53 -12.29 0.05 17.45
N GLU A 54 -12.18 -1.28 17.64
CA GLU A 54 -11.08 -2.10 17.14
C GLU A 54 -10.98 -2.06 15.61
N ILE A 55 -12.10 -1.84 14.92
CA ILE A 55 -12.12 -1.68 13.47
C ILE A 55 -11.50 -0.33 13.07
N GLY A 56 -11.73 0.70 13.87
CA GLY A 56 -11.06 2.00 13.75
C GLY A 56 -9.56 1.95 14.05
N ASP A 57 -9.15 1.16 15.03
CA ASP A 57 -7.73 0.90 15.29
C ASP A 57 -7.07 0.18 14.11
N LEU A 58 -7.72 -0.85 13.56
CA LEU A 58 -7.23 -1.56 12.37
C LEU A 58 -7.07 -0.63 11.17
N ALA A 59 -8.06 0.24 10.92
CA ALA A 59 -7.99 1.21 9.83
C ALA A 59 -6.82 2.18 9.98
N ARG A 60 -6.57 2.69 11.20
CA ARG A 60 -5.42 3.58 11.48
C ARG A 60 -4.08 2.86 11.33
N ALA A 61 -3.99 1.61 11.78
CA ALA A 61 -2.79 0.80 11.60
C ALA A 61 -2.49 0.57 10.10
N LEU A 62 -3.53 0.30 9.30
CA LEU A 62 -3.39 0.13 7.86
C LEU A 62 -2.97 1.42 7.15
N GLU A 63 -3.54 2.57 7.55
CA GLU A 63 -3.11 3.88 7.08
C GLU A 63 -1.61 4.10 7.33
N GLU A 64 -1.14 3.89 8.56
CA GLU A 64 0.28 4.03 8.91
C GLU A 64 1.19 3.10 8.09
N LEU A 65 0.79 1.84 7.89
CA LEU A 65 1.55 0.91 7.04
C LEU A 65 1.65 1.39 5.59
N THR A 66 0.54 1.86 5.01
CA THR A 66 0.55 2.38 3.63
C THR A 66 1.40 3.65 3.50
N HIS A 67 1.40 4.51 4.52
CA HIS A 67 2.23 5.70 4.55
C HIS A 67 3.74 5.36 4.57
N ARG A 68 4.15 4.40 5.41
CA ARG A 68 5.53 3.91 5.43
C ARG A 68 5.93 3.28 4.11
N LEU A 69 5.05 2.48 3.52
CA LEU A 69 5.30 1.87 2.21
C LEU A 69 5.52 2.93 1.12
N ALA A 70 4.71 3.99 1.09
CA ALA A 70 4.88 5.10 0.16
C ALA A 70 6.25 5.78 0.33
N ALA A 71 6.64 6.07 1.56
CA ALA A 71 7.95 6.67 1.85
C ALA A 71 9.11 5.77 1.39
N HIS A 72 9.02 4.46 1.63
CA HIS A 72 10.02 3.50 1.16
C HIS A 72 10.10 3.40 -0.37
N GLN A 73 8.96 3.39 -1.07
CA GLN A 73 8.95 3.40 -2.54
C GLN A 73 9.62 4.66 -3.10
N HIS A 74 9.31 5.82 -2.53
CA HIS A 74 9.89 7.09 -2.96
C HIS A 74 11.40 7.15 -2.73
N ALA A 75 11.88 6.61 -1.61
CA ALA A 75 13.31 6.51 -1.33
C ALA A 75 14.04 5.61 -2.34
N LEU A 76 13.45 4.48 -2.71
CA LEU A 76 14.02 3.58 -3.72
C LEU A 76 14.04 4.22 -5.12
N GLU A 77 12.97 4.92 -5.51
CA GLU A 77 12.92 5.63 -6.80
C GLU A 77 14.01 6.72 -6.87
N SER A 78 14.19 7.47 -5.78
CA SER A 78 15.23 8.51 -5.69
C SER A 78 16.63 7.90 -5.74
N PHE A 79 16.88 6.86 -4.94
CA PHE A 79 18.16 6.14 -4.94
C PHE A 79 18.52 5.58 -6.32
N ALA A 80 17.56 4.94 -7.01
CA ALA A 80 17.81 4.40 -8.34
C ALA A 80 18.13 5.50 -9.37
N SER A 81 17.47 6.66 -9.25
CA SER A 81 17.76 7.83 -10.07
C SER A 81 19.17 8.35 -9.81
N ASP A 82 19.51 8.59 -8.55
CA ASP A 82 20.80 9.15 -8.14
C ASP A 82 21.96 8.25 -8.56
N VAL A 83 21.86 6.94 -8.30
CA VAL A 83 22.86 5.96 -8.76
C VAL A 83 22.99 5.97 -10.28
N SER A 84 21.89 6.04 -11.02
CA SER A 84 21.94 6.09 -12.48
C SER A 84 22.64 7.36 -12.98
N HIS A 85 22.46 8.48 -12.30
CA HIS A 85 23.14 9.74 -12.62
C HIS A 85 24.62 9.68 -12.27
N GLU A 86 24.95 9.16 -11.09
CA GLU A 86 26.34 9.05 -10.63
C GLU A 86 27.16 8.05 -11.44
N LEU A 87 26.56 6.97 -11.96
CA LEU A 87 27.26 5.97 -12.78
C LEU A 87 27.46 6.42 -14.24
N LYS A 88 26.59 7.28 -14.79
CA LYS A 88 26.75 7.80 -16.16
C LYS A 88 28.03 8.62 -16.32
N ASN A 89 28.38 9.42 -15.31
CA ASN A 89 29.58 10.26 -15.33
C ASN A 89 30.90 9.45 -15.46
N PRO A 90 31.21 8.46 -14.60
CA PRO A 90 32.41 7.65 -14.74
C PRO A 90 32.39 6.80 -16.00
N LEU A 91 31.23 6.26 -16.41
CA LEU A 91 31.13 5.52 -17.68
C LEU A 91 31.45 6.40 -18.89
N ALA A 92 30.97 7.64 -18.91
CA ALA A 92 31.32 8.60 -19.95
C ALA A 92 32.83 8.90 -19.95
N SER A 93 33.45 9.03 -18.77
CA SER A 93 34.90 9.22 -18.65
C SER A 93 35.70 8.01 -19.17
N VAL A 94 35.31 6.78 -18.82
CA VAL A 94 35.96 5.55 -19.29
C VAL A 94 35.79 5.40 -20.80
N ARG A 95 34.59 5.66 -21.33
CA ARG A 95 34.33 5.65 -22.77
C ARG A 95 35.21 6.68 -23.50
N SER A 96 35.31 7.90 -22.98
CA SER A 96 36.13 8.94 -23.58
C SER A 96 37.62 8.59 -23.57
N ALA A 97 38.11 7.97 -22.49
CA ALA A 97 39.48 7.47 -22.43
C ALA A 97 39.74 6.34 -23.42
N ALA A 98 38.78 5.42 -23.61
CA ALA A 98 38.87 4.35 -24.59
C ALA A 98 38.84 4.86 -26.04
N GLU A 99 38.02 5.87 -26.33
CA GLU A 99 37.97 6.52 -27.65
C GLU A 99 39.30 7.21 -27.99
N LEU A 100 39.93 7.90 -27.03
CA LEU A 100 41.25 8.51 -27.22
C LEU A 100 42.35 7.47 -27.50
N LEU A 101 42.29 6.29 -26.86
CA LEU A 101 43.26 5.23 -27.12
C LEU A 101 43.08 4.62 -28.52
N ALA A 102 41.86 4.53 -29.02
CA ALA A 102 41.57 3.98 -30.35
C ALA A 102 41.92 4.94 -31.49
N ASP A 103 41.93 6.25 -31.25
CA ASP A 103 42.26 7.30 -32.25
C ASP A 103 43.78 7.55 -32.38
N VAL A 104 44.60 6.96 -31.50
CA VAL A 104 46.07 7.10 -31.47
C VAL A 104 46.79 6.02 -32.30
N GLU A 105 46.05 5.05 -32.87
CA GLU A 105 46.55 4.04 -33.81
C GLU A 105 46.27 4.45 -35.27
#